data_AF-A0AA37VUD1-F1
#
_entry.id   AF-A0AA37VUD1-F1
#
_cell.length_a   1.000
_cell.length_b   1.000
_cell.length_c   1.000
_cell.angle_alpha   90.00
_cell.angle_beta   90.00
_cell.angle_gamma   90.00
#
_symmetry.space_group_name_H-M   'P 1'
#
loop_
_entity.id
_entity.type
_entity.pdbx_description
1 polymer ?
#
loop_
_entity_poly.entity_id
_entity_poly.type
_entity_poly.pdbx_seq_one_letter_code
_entity_poly.pdbx_strand_id
1 'polypeptide(L)'
;MRIRDELGLLTRPADEELAQDRAEQDAWLAALRAAELIGDDPTVEQVVSALYGYLGRTPSRLLALALPDAVGDLRAQNQPGTTNEYPNWRVKLAGPDGTELLLEDVFTDPRAAALAAVLGAQVTPARE
;
A
#
# COMPACT_ATOMS: atom_id res chain seq x y z
N MET A 1 7.54 2.66 10.45
CA MET A 1 8.51 3.11 11.49
C MET A 1 7.84 3.57 12.78
N ARG A 2 6.99 4.60 12.74
CA ARG A 2 6.35 5.20 13.94
C ARG A 2 5.78 4.20 14.96
N ILE A 3 4.94 3.24 14.56
CA ILE A 3 4.34 2.27 15.49
C ILE A 3 5.42 1.39 16.17
N ARG A 4 6.48 1.01 15.46
CA ARG A 4 7.58 0.21 16.05
C ARG A 4 8.38 1.04 17.05
N ASP A 5 8.61 2.32 16.76
CA ASP A 5 9.30 3.25 17.66
C ASP A 5 8.50 3.49 18.94
N GLU A 6 7.21 3.82 18.81
CA GLU A 6 6.28 4.01 19.94
C GLU A 6 6.19 2.79 20.86
N LEU A 7 6.42 1.59 20.32
CA LEU A 7 6.39 0.33 21.06
C LEU A 7 7.77 -0.17 21.50
N GLY A 8 8.85 0.58 21.26
CA GLY A 8 10.20 0.18 21.63
C GLY A 8 10.73 -1.05 20.88
N LEU A 9 10.26 -1.28 19.66
CA LEU A 9 10.56 -2.44 18.81
C LEU A 9 11.64 -2.14 17.75
N LEU A 10 12.31 -0.99 17.83
CA LEU A 10 13.42 -0.68 16.96
C LEU A 10 14.70 -1.36 17.48
N THR A 11 15.43 -2.01 16.57
CA THR A 11 16.70 -2.68 16.87
C THR A 11 17.91 -1.79 16.58
N ARG A 12 17.68 -0.63 15.96
CA ARG A 12 18.65 0.41 15.61
C ARG A 12 18.06 1.78 15.96
N PRO A 13 18.89 2.83 16.04
CA PRO A 13 18.42 4.19 16.19
C PRO A 13 17.36 4.58 15.15
N ALA A 14 16.35 5.36 15.57
CA ALA A 14 15.21 5.70 14.73
C ALA A 14 15.60 6.49 13.48
N ASP A 15 16.62 7.33 13.57
CA ASP A 15 17.18 8.11 12.45
C ASP A 15 17.82 7.22 11.38
N GLU A 16 18.55 6.17 11.78
CA GLU A 16 19.11 5.17 10.86
C GLU A 16 18.01 4.38 10.14
N GLU A 17 16.99 3.92 10.87
CA GLU A 17 15.85 3.20 10.28
C GLU A 17 15.06 4.09 9.31
N LEU A 18 14.84 5.36 9.65
CA LEU A 18 14.19 6.34 8.76
C LEU A 18 15.02 6.64 7.53
N ALA A 19 16.35 6.69 7.65
CA ALA A 19 17.22 6.90 6.51
C ALA A 19 17.19 5.71 5.53
N GLN A 20 17.16 4.49 6.05
CA GLN A 20 17.02 3.29 5.23
C GLN A 20 15.64 3.22 4.55
N ASP A 21 14.56 3.47 5.29
CA ASP A 21 13.19 3.49 4.74
C ASP A 21 13.06 4.51 3.59
N ARG A 22 13.64 5.71 3.74
CA ARG A 22 13.70 6.70 2.65
C ARG A 22 14.47 6.19 1.44
N ALA A 23 15.63 5.57 1.64
CA ALA A 23 16.43 5.02 0.54
C ALA A 23 15.69 3.90 -0.21
N GLU A 24 14.94 3.05 0.49
CA GLU A 24 14.11 2.01 -0.10
C GLU A 24 12.94 2.61 -0.91
N GLN A 25 12.27 3.63 -0.36
CA GLN A 25 11.20 4.34 -1.07
C GLN A 25 11.73 5.05 -2.33
N ASP A 26 12.88 5.73 -2.25
CA ASP A 26 13.52 6.38 -3.39
C ASP A 26 13.87 5.40 -4.50
N ALA A 27 14.37 4.20 -4.13
CA ALA A 27 14.65 3.13 -5.09
C ALA A 27 13.38 2.64 -5.79
N TRP A 28 12.26 2.49 -5.06
CA TRP A 28 10.98 2.14 -5.65
C TRP A 28 10.46 3.23 -6.59
N LEU A 29 10.51 4.51 -6.18
CA LEU A 29 10.12 5.62 -7.04
C LEU A 29 10.97 5.69 -8.31
N ALA A 30 12.27 5.45 -8.21
CA ALA A 30 13.15 5.36 -9.37
C ALA A 30 12.76 4.21 -10.31
N ALA A 31 12.44 3.03 -9.77
CA ALA A 31 12.00 1.88 -10.56
C ALA A 31 10.67 2.16 -11.29
N LEU A 32 9.71 2.80 -10.63
CA LEU A 32 8.41 3.16 -11.22
C LEU A 32 8.55 4.25 -12.31
N ARG A 33 9.45 5.23 -12.13
CA ARG A 33 9.78 6.22 -13.17
C ARG A 33 10.46 5.57 -14.38
N ALA A 34 11.43 4.69 -14.14
CA ALA A 34 12.11 3.94 -15.21
C ALA A 34 11.14 3.02 -15.97
N ALA A 35 10.08 2.55 -15.30
CA ALA A 35 8.99 1.81 -15.90
C ALA A 35 7.96 2.68 -16.63
N GLU A 36 8.11 4.01 -16.62
CA GLU A 36 7.17 4.99 -17.18
C GLU A 36 5.76 4.91 -16.57
N LEU A 37 5.66 4.52 -15.30
CA LEU A 37 4.38 4.37 -14.60
C LEU A 37 3.99 5.60 -13.77
N ILE A 38 4.94 6.48 -13.46
CA ILE A 38 4.72 7.74 -12.71
C ILE A 38 5.55 8.87 -13.31
N GLY A 39 5.12 10.11 -13.06
CA GLY A 39 5.86 11.32 -13.40
C GLY A 39 6.85 11.76 -12.32
N ASP A 40 7.28 13.03 -12.40
CA ASP A 40 8.29 13.59 -11.48
C ASP A 40 7.75 13.75 -10.05
N ASP A 41 6.51 14.21 -9.89
CA ASP A 41 5.87 14.51 -8.61
C ASP A 41 4.50 13.80 -8.48
N PRO A 42 4.48 12.47 -8.25
CA PRO A 42 3.25 11.71 -8.14
C PRO A 42 2.59 11.84 -6.77
N THR A 43 1.26 11.78 -6.74
CA THR A 43 0.52 11.60 -5.47
C THR A 43 0.71 10.18 -4.93
N VAL A 44 0.39 9.97 -3.65
CA VAL A 44 0.45 8.63 -3.02
C VAL A 44 -0.43 7.63 -3.78
N GLU A 45 -1.64 8.02 -4.19
CA GLU A 45 -2.55 7.18 -4.95
C GLU A 45 -1.99 6.79 -6.33
N GLN A 46 -1.25 7.70 -6.97
CA GLN A 46 -0.56 7.42 -8.23
C GLN A 46 0.60 6.43 -8.01
N VAL A 47 1.37 6.59 -6.93
CA VAL A 47 2.43 5.64 -6.56
C VAL A 47 1.86 4.26 -6.28
N VAL A 48 0.80 4.16 -5.47
CA VAL A 48 0.11 2.89 -5.17
C VAL A 48 -0.41 2.25 -6.47
N SER A 49 -1.11 3.00 -7.30
CA SER A 49 -1.59 2.51 -8.61
C SER A 49 -0.44 2.00 -9.48
N ALA A 50 0.67 2.72 -9.52
CA ALA A 50 1.84 2.32 -10.28
C ALA A 50 2.50 1.04 -9.73
N LEU A 51 2.54 0.83 -8.40
CA LEU A 51 3.02 -0.42 -7.81
C LEU A 51 2.16 -1.61 -8.27
N TYR A 52 0.84 -1.47 -8.31
CA TYR A 52 -0.07 -2.50 -8.82
C TYR A 52 0.08 -2.72 -10.33
N GLY A 53 0.30 -1.67 -11.11
CA GLY A 53 0.64 -1.79 -12.53
C GLY A 53 2.00 -2.47 -12.76
N TYR A 54 2.98 -2.17 -11.91
CA TYR A 54 4.31 -2.79 -11.96
C TYR A 54 4.24 -4.28 -11.60
N LEU A 55 3.41 -4.66 -10.63
CA LEU A 55 3.13 -6.06 -10.28
C LEU A 55 2.59 -6.85 -11.48
N GLY A 56 1.76 -6.22 -12.32
CA GLY A 56 1.25 -6.80 -13.58
C GLY A 56 2.33 -7.18 -14.60
N ARG A 57 3.55 -6.62 -14.48
CA ARG A 57 4.69 -6.96 -15.36
C ARG A 57 5.41 -8.25 -14.95
N THR A 58 5.06 -8.83 -13.80
CA THR A 58 5.64 -10.09 -13.34
C THR A 58 5.02 -11.27 -14.08
N PRO A 59 5.73 -12.41 -14.23
CA PRO A 59 5.15 -13.64 -14.79
C PRO A 59 4.24 -14.38 -13.79
N SER A 60 3.74 -13.70 -12.75
CA SER A 60 2.96 -14.30 -11.67
C SER A 60 1.58 -14.75 -12.18
N ARG A 61 1.18 -15.96 -11.81
CA ARG A 61 -0.13 -16.53 -12.23
C ARG A 61 -1.32 -15.94 -11.47
N LEU A 62 -1.08 -15.40 -10.28
CA LEU A 62 -2.08 -14.80 -9.41
C LEU A 62 -1.55 -13.44 -8.95
N LEU A 63 -2.40 -12.43 -9.08
CA LEU A 63 -2.17 -11.10 -8.52
C LEU A 63 -3.24 -10.85 -7.45
N ALA A 64 -2.86 -10.19 -6.36
CA ALA A 64 -3.75 -9.87 -5.26
C ALA A 64 -3.69 -8.38 -4.96
N LEU A 65 -4.84 -7.82 -4.62
CA LEU A 65 -5.00 -6.46 -4.13
C LEU A 65 -5.30 -6.49 -2.63
N ALA A 66 -4.56 -5.70 -1.86
CA ALA A 66 -4.87 -5.50 -0.45
C ALA A 66 -5.98 -4.45 -0.34
N LEU A 67 -7.10 -4.82 0.27
CA LEU A 67 -8.23 -3.90 0.44
C LEU A 67 -7.87 -2.59 1.18
N PRO A 68 -6.99 -2.58 2.21
CA PRO A 68 -6.46 -1.36 2.82
C PRO A 68 -5.87 -0.37 1.81
N ASP A 69 -5.11 -0.84 0.82
CA ASP A 69 -4.51 0.02 -0.22
C ASP A 69 -5.59 0.64 -1.12
N ALA A 70 -6.63 -0.12 -1.43
CA ALA A 70 -7.75 0.36 -2.27
C ALA A 70 -8.54 1.49 -1.61
N VAL A 71 -8.65 1.50 -0.29
CA VAL A 71 -9.42 2.53 0.45
C VAL A 71 -8.54 3.54 1.17
N GLY A 72 -7.21 3.38 1.14
CA GLY A 72 -6.24 4.28 1.75
C GLY A 72 -6.07 4.11 3.26
N ASP A 73 -6.35 2.94 3.83
CA ASP A 73 -6.13 2.70 5.27
C ASP A 73 -4.63 2.62 5.58
N LEU A 74 -4.14 3.54 6.39
CA LEU A 74 -2.71 3.63 6.76
C LEU A 74 -2.34 2.77 7.98
N ARG A 75 -3.32 2.11 8.62
CA ARG A 75 -3.11 1.37 9.87
C ARG A 75 -2.81 -0.09 9.59
N ALA A 76 -1.73 -0.61 10.18
CA ALA A 76 -1.38 -2.02 10.06
C ALA A 76 -2.39 -2.91 10.79
N GLN A 77 -2.77 -4.05 10.20
CA GLN A 77 -3.64 -5.02 10.89
C GLN A 77 -2.92 -5.73 12.05
N ASN A 78 -1.61 -5.90 11.91
CA ASN A 78 -0.79 -6.64 12.86
C ASN A 78 0.59 -5.99 12.98
N GLN A 79 1.08 -5.89 14.21
CA GLN A 79 2.43 -5.47 14.54
C GLN A 79 3.18 -6.66 15.14
N PRO A 80 3.99 -7.39 14.35
CA PRO A 80 4.79 -8.50 14.86
C PRO A 80 5.64 -8.11 16.07
N GLY A 81 5.78 -9.03 17.02
CA GLY A 81 6.50 -8.79 18.28
C GLY A 81 5.66 -8.13 19.38
N THR A 82 4.33 -8.04 19.20
CA THR A 82 3.40 -7.49 20.21
C THR A 82 2.33 -8.51 20.56
N THR A 83 1.83 -8.43 21.80
CA THR A 83 0.69 -9.21 22.30
C THR A 83 -0.47 -8.27 22.64
N ASN A 84 -0.26 -7.34 23.58
CA ASN A 84 -1.30 -6.44 24.10
C ASN A 84 -1.03 -4.96 23.79
N GLU A 85 0.15 -4.65 23.26
CA GLU A 85 0.64 -3.30 22.99
C GLU A 85 -0.01 -2.69 21.74
N TYR A 86 -0.46 -3.54 20.82
CA TYR A 86 -1.17 -3.14 19.60
C TYR A 86 -2.49 -3.91 19.48
N PRO A 87 -3.57 -3.30 18.94
CA PRO A 87 -4.83 -4.00 18.67
C PRO A 87 -4.72 -4.97 17.47
N ASN A 88 -3.76 -5.89 17.51
CA ASN A 88 -3.53 -6.90 16.47
C ASN A 88 -4.84 -7.63 16.15
N TRP A 89 -5.11 -7.80 14.86
CA TRP A 89 -6.26 -8.53 14.32
C TRP A 89 -7.62 -7.95 14.73
N ARG A 90 -7.63 -6.71 15.21
CA ARG A 90 -8.81 -5.99 15.70
C ARG A 90 -8.98 -4.63 15.02
N VAL A 91 -8.13 -4.29 14.05
CA VAL A 91 -8.22 -3.05 13.29
C VAL A 91 -9.26 -3.24 12.19
N LYS A 92 -10.39 -2.54 12.29
CA LYS A 92 -11.42 -2.53 11.24
C LYS A 92 -10.96 -1.68 10.07
N LEU A 93 -11.39 -2.02 8.86
CA LEU A 93 -11.11 -1.25 7.65
C LEU A 93 -11.62 0.20 7.79
N ALA A 94 -10.80 1.18 7.42
CA ALA A 94 -11.16 2.58 7.39
C ALA A 94 -10.63 3.28 6.14
N GLY A 95 -11.13 4.50 5.90
CA GLY A 95 -10.55 5.41 4.93
C GLY A 95 -9.24 6.05 5.43
N PRO A 96 -8.65 6.96 4.63
CA PRO A 96 -7.37 7.61 4.94
C PRO A 96 -7.44 8.55 6.15
N ASP A 97 -8.63 8.99 6.54
CA ASP A 97 -8.90 9.79 7.73
C ASP A 97 -9.11 8.93 9.00
N GLY A 98 -9.09 7.60 8.86
CA GLY A 98 -9.35 6.66 9.95
C GLY A 98 -10.83 6.41 10.23
N THR A 99 -11.74 6.96 9.43
CA THR A 99 -13.19 6.68 9.54
C THR A 99 -13.50 5.27 9.07
N GLU A 100 -14.10 4.45 9.94
CA GLU A 100 -14.49 3.06 9.62
C GLU A 100 -15.37 3.01 8.36
N LEU A 101 -15.10 2.04 7.50
CA LEU A 101 -15.86 1.79 6.27
C LEU A 101 -16.71 0.53 6.38
N LEU A 102 -17.93 0.60 5.85
CA LEU A 102 -18.75 -0.56 5.58
C LEU A 102 -18.38 -1.18 4.23
N LEU A 103 -18.87 -2.39 3.98
CA LEU A 103 -18.63 -3.09 2.73
C LEU A 103 -19.22 -2.33 1.53
N GLU A 104 -20.40 -1.73 1.71
CA GLU A 104 -21.10 -0.94 0.71
C GLU A 104 -20.31 0.32 0.32
N ASP A 105 -19.59 0.91 1.28
CA ASP A 105 -18.73 2.07 1.03
C ASP A 105 -17.58 1.70 0.10
N VAL A 106 -16.98 0.51 0.27
CA VAL A 106 -15.91 0.01 -0.61
C VAL A 106 -16.36 -0.06 -2.07
N PHE A 107 -17.59 -0.51 -2.33
CA PHE A 107 -18.11 -0.63 -3.69
C PHE A 107 -18.39 0.73 -4.36
N THR A 108 -18.46 1.81 -3.57
CA THR A 108 -18.69 3.17 -4.07
C THR A 108 -17.48 4.09 -3.91
N ASP A 109 -16.39 3.61 -3.29
CA ASP A 109 -15.17 4.40 -3.11
C ASP A 109 -14.42 4.55 -4.45
N PRO A 110 -14.15 5.79 -4.90
CA PRO A 110 -13.50 6.04 -6.18
C PRO A 110 -12.04 5.56 -6.23
N ARG A 111 -11.31 5.51 -5.11
CA ARG A 111 -9.95 4.96 -5.04
C ARG A 111 -9.99 3.45 -5.21
N ALA A 112 -10.95 2.78 -4.57
CA ALA A 112 -11.11 1.34 -4.70
C ALA A 112 -11.45 0.97 -6.16
N ALA A 113 -12.37 1.70 -6.78
CA ALA A 113 -12.71 1.52 -8.19
C ALA A 113 -11.50 1.76 -9.12
N ALA A 114 -10.73 2.82 -8.89
CA ALA A 114 -9.55 3.14 -9.69
C ALA A 114 -8.47 2.05 -9.59
N LEU A 115 -8.15 1.59 -8.37
CA LEU A 115 -7.12 0.58 -8.15
C LEU A 115 -7.54 -0.80 -8.68
N ALA A 116 -8.83 -1.15 -8.53
CA ALA A 116 -9.40 -2.36 -9.13
C ALA A 116 -9.32 -2.32 -10.66
N ALA A 117 -9.54 -1.16 -11.29
CA ALA A 117 -9.40 -1.01 -12.74
C ALA A 117 -7.94 -1.21 -13.20
N VAL A 118 -6.97 -0.67 -12.45
CA VAL A 118 -5.54 -0.88 -12.72
C VAL A 118 -5.19 -2.36 -12.71
N LEU A 119 -5.57 -3.09 -11.64
CA LEU A 119 -5.27 -4.52 -11.54
C LEU A 119 -6.05 -5.35 -12.56
N GLY A 120 -7.32 -5.00 -12.80
CA GLY A 120 -8.18 -5.62 -13.80
C GLY A 120 -7.58 -5.55 -15.21
N ALA A 121 -6.96 -4.42 -15.56
CA ALA A 121 -6.25 -4.27 -16.83
C ALA A 121 -5.01 -5.18 -16.96
N GLN A 122 -4.40 -5.62 -15.85
CA GLN A 122 -3.24 -6.52 -15.88
C GLN A 122 -3.62 -7.99 -16.08
N VAL A 123 -4.86 -8.36 -15.74
CA VAL A 123 -5.33 -9.75 -15.79
C VAL A 123 -6.31 -10.01 -16.93
N THR A 124 -6.71 -8.96 -17.65
CA THR A 124 -7.59 -9.08 -18.83
C THR A 124 -6.73 -9.20 -20.08
N PRO A 125 -6.79 -10.32 -20.82
CA PRO A 125 -6.10 -10.44 -22.09
C PRO A 125 -6.54 -9.34 -23.06
N ALA A 126 -5.62 -8.81 -23.87
CA ALA A 126 -5.99 -7.95 -24.99
C ALA A 126 -6.97 -8.74 -25.88
N ARG A 127 -8.14 -8.15 -26.17
CA ARG A 127 -9.07 -8.74 -27.13
C ARG A 127 -8.44 -8.65 -28.51
N GLU A 128 -8.26 -9.80 -29.15
CA GLU A 128 -7.90 -9.92 -30.58
C GLU A 128 -9.02 -9.39 -31.49
#